data_AF-A0A450W439-F1
#
_entry.id   AF-A0A450W439-F1
#
_cell.length_a   1.000
_cell.length_b   1.000
_cell.length_c   1.000
_cell.angle_alpha   90.00
_cell.angle_beta   90.00
_cell.angle_gamma   90.00
#
_symmetry.space_group_name_H-M   'P 1'
#
loop_
_entity.id
_entity.type
_entity.pdbx_description
1 polymer ?
#
loop_
_entity_poly.entity_id
_entity_poly.type
_entity_poly.pdbx_seq_one_letter_code
_entity_poly.pdbx_strand_id
1 'polypeptide(L)' 'MTTPQTSTDAYDSPWKDILEHTFPEFMAFYFPKAHMRIDWSRGHQFKNTELR' A
#
# COMPACT_ATOMS: atom_id res chain seq x y z
N MET A 1 -0.32 -26.52 11.25
CA MET A 1 1.02 -26.18 11.76
C MET A 1 1.20 -24.70 11.56
N THR A 2 1.24 -23.92 12.65
CA THR A 2 1.26 -22.44 12.60
C THR A 2 2.71 -21.99 12.70
N THR A 3 3.26 -21.46 11.61
CA THR A 3 4.60 -20.85 11.58
C THR A 3 4.62 -19.63 12.54
N PRO A 4 5.65 -19.46 13.37
CA PRO A 4 5.76 -18.28 14.21
C PRO A 4 6.05 -17.07 13.31
N GLN A 5 5.11 -16.13 13.27
CA GLN A 5 5.30 -14.81 12.66
C GLN A 5 6.52 -14.16 13.32
N THR A 6 7.60 -13.99 12.57
CA THR A 6 8.77 -13.20 12.98
C THR A 6 8.31 -11.78 13.30
N SER A 7 8.73 -11.22 14.44
CA SER A 7 8.17 -9.97 14.99
C SER A 7 8.19 -8.77 14.03
N THR A 8 9.04 -8.81 13.01
CA THR A 8 9.12 -7.79 11.94
C THR A 8 7.85 -7.71 11.09
N ASP A 9 7.21 -8.84 10.76
CA ASP A 9 5.96 -8.84 9.98
C ASP A 9 4.80 -8.19 10.75
N ALA A 10 4.77 -8.37 12.07
CA ALA A 10 3.75 -7.79 12.92
C ALA A 10 3.85 -6.26 13.05
N TYR A 11 5.06 -5.70 12.93
CA TYR A 11 5.26 -4.25 12.85
C TYR A 11 4.90 -3.68 11.48
N ASP A 12 4.94 -4.53 10.45
CA ASP A 12 4.71 -4.14 9.08
C ASP A 12 3.23 -4.08 8.69
N SER A 13 2.41 -4.95 9.25
CA SER A 13 0.98 -5.02 8.95
C SER A 13 0.24 -3.68 9.15
N PRO A 14 0.40 -2.95 10.27
CA PRO A 14 -0.41 -1.76 10.51
C PRO A 14 -0.17 -0.63 9.51
N TRP A 15 1.09 -0.39 9.12
CA TRP A 15 1.39 0.68 8.16
C TRP A 15 1.02 0.28 6.74
N LYS A 16 1.15 -1.00 6.38
CA LYS A 16 0.70 -1.52 5.08
C LYS A 16 -0.80 -1.36 4.93
N ASP A 17 -1.57 -1.74 5.95
CA ASP A 17 -3.03 -1.61 5.95
C ASP A 17 -3.46 -0.15 5.77
N ILE A 18 -2.87 0.78 6.54
CA ILE A 18 -3.16 2.21 6.41
C ILE A 18 -2.81 2.71 5.01
N LEU A 19 -1.66 2.31 4.45
CA LEU A 19 -1.22 2.73 3.13
C LEU A 19 -2.13 2.19 2.03
N GLU A 20 -2.67 0.98 2.16
CA GLU A 20 -3.66 0.44 1.22
C GLU A 20 -4.98 1.22 1.26
N HIS A 21 -5.40 1.68 2.44
CA HIS A 21 -6.63 2.48 2.60
C HIS A 21 -6.48 3.96 2.23
N THR A 22 -5.27 4.51 2.34
CA THR A 22 -5.00 5.95 2.15
C THR A 22 -4.08 6.24 0.97
N PHE A 23 -3.97 5.28 0.04
CA PHE A 23 -3.09 5.39 -1.11
C PHE A 23 -3.36 6.61 -2.01
N PRO A 24 -4.61 6.97 -2.34
CA PRO A 24 -4.88 8.18 -3.11
C PRO A 24 -4.37 9.45 -2.41
N GLU A 25 -4.65 9.59 -1.12
CA GLU A 25 -4.23 10.74 -0.30
C GLU A 25 -2.70 10.81 -0.19
N PHE A 26 -2.04 9.66 -0.03
CA PHE A 26 -0.59 9.55 -0.04
C PHE A 26 -0.01 10.02 -1.38
N MET A 27 -0.57 9.56 -2.50
CA MET A 27 -0.15 9.96 -3.84
C MET A 27 -0.42 11.45 -4.10
N ALA A 28 -1.50 12.02 -3.58
CA ALA A 28 -1.81 13.44 -3.69
C ALA A 28 -0.75 14.30 -2.97
N PHE A 29 -0.30 13.86 -1.78
CA PHE A 29 0.65 14.60 -0.96
C PHE A 29 2.07 14.55 -1.52
N TYR A 30 2.58 13.35 -1.84
CA TYR A 30 3.97 13.18 -2.28
C TYR A 30 4.17 13.30 -3.79
N PHE A 31 3.16 12.93 -4.59
CA PHE A 31 3.26 12.83 -6.05
C PHE A 31 2.09 13.51 -6.77
N PRO A 32 1.84 14.81 -6.53
CA PRO A 32 0.64 15.50 -7.02
C PRO A 32 0.46 15.41 -8.55
N LYS A 33 1.56 15.49 -9.30
CA LYS A 33 1.54 15.34 -10.78
C LYS A 33 1.12 13.95 -11.23
N ALA A 34 1.52 12.91 -10.51
CA ALA A 34 1.11 11.54 -10.82
C ALA A 34 -0.34 11.30 -10.39
N HIS A 35 -0.72 11.77 -9.21
CA HIS A 35 -2.08 11.69 -8.69
C HIS A 35 -3.12 12.26 -9.66
N MET A 36 -2.84 13.42 -10.28
CA MET A 36 -3.74 14.02 -11.28
C MET A 36 -3.90 13.19 -12.57
N ARG A 37 -2.98 12.26 -12.84
CA ARG A 37 -2.98 11.43 -14.05
C ARG A 37 -3.63 10.06 -13.84
N ILE A 38 -3.92 9.71 -12.59
CA ILE A 38 -4.57 8.45 -12.22
C ILE A 38 -6.07 8.69 -12.14
N ASP A 39 -6.84 7.83 -12.79
CA ASP A 39 -8.30 7.81 -12.69
C ASP A 39 -8.71 6.98 -11.45
N TRP A 40 -8.89 7.67 -10.32
CA TRP A 40 -9.25 7.07 -9.04
C TRP A 40 -10.66 6.46 -9.02
N SER A 41 -11.53 6.81 -9.97
CA SER A 41 -12.88 6.23 -10.07
C SER A 41 -12.88 4.74 -10.41
N ARG A 42 -11.79 4.26 -11.03
CA ARG A 42 -11.62 2.87 -11.47
C ARG A 42 -11.10 1.93 -10.36
N GLY A 43 -10.78 2.48 -9.19
CA GLY A 43 -10.10 1.76 -8.12
C GLY A 43 -8.64 1.45 -8.45
N HIS A 44 -7.92 0.90 -7.46
CA HIS A 44 -6.53 0.49 -7.60
C HIS A 44 -6.33 -0.83 -6.84
N GLN A 45 -5.36 -1.63 -7.28
CA GLN A 45 -5.02 -2.90 -6.63
C GLN A 45 -3.51 -2.97 -6.42
N PHE A 46 -3.11 -3.23 -5.18
CA PHE A 46 -1.73 -3.52 -4.85
C PHE A 46 -1.36 -4.91 -5.38
N LYS A 47 -0.32 -4.98 -6.20
CA LYS A 47 0.22 -6.26 -6.63
C LYS A 47 1.20 -6.75 -5.58
N ASN A 48 0.89 -7.89 -4.96
CA ASN A 48 1.85 -8.68 -4.19
C ASN A 48 2.87 -9.33 -5.13
N THR A 49 3.76 -8.52 -5.69
CA THR A 49 4.94 -8.99 -6.41
C THR A 49 6.12 -8.57 -5.54
N GLU A 50 6.63 -9.51 -4.76
CA GLU A 50 7.98 -9.37 -4.22
C GLU A 50 8.92 -9.15 -5.41
N LEU A 51 9.59 -8.00 -5.44
CA LEU A 51 10.65 -7.75 -6.42
C LEU A 51 11.75 -8.79 -6.16
N ARG A 52 11.92 -9.73 -7.10
CA ARG A 52 13.10 -10.62 -7.14
C ARG A 52 14.22 -9.97 -7.92
#